data_AF-A0A540NLF4-F1
#
_entry.id   AF-A0A540NLF4-F1
#
_cell.length_a   1.000
_cell.length_b   1.000
_cell.length_c   1.000
_cell.angle_alpha   90.00
_cell.angle_beta   90.00
_cell.angle_gamma   90.00
#
_symmetry.space_group_name_H-M   'P 1'
#
loop_
_entity.id
_entity.type
_entity.pdbx_description
1 polymer ?
#
loop_
_entity_poly.entity_id
_entity_poly.type
_entity_poly.pdbx_seq_one_letter_code
_entity_poly.pdbx_strand_id
1 'polypeptide(L)'
;MTMFTYTVFLIQDSYKNCASALLKETRGVWPDLLVTVLCDEWKRCKRAIEASSLRKEPKCILLSSQRFSSEDGITSDSSFAAGERMCELVKVFVLLHQLQIFSLGRTFPEKPPINPPADVFENSRAQSAGLDAAGPKLGTELRLVDAVPCRIVFERGKECHFSFLAISLGTSGWVVLAEELPLKEPYGVIRMVAPLAGSNPKHDYKHSRWLHLRIRPSTLPFVEPAKYGAYGKLKTKTLVDGRWTLAFRDEESCTTALSMVLEEINLQSNEVERRLKPLLDLKSLVESSNSSQGPPRTSSFHSTLSNSF
;
A
#
# COMPACT_ATOMS: atom_id res chain seq x y z
N MET A 1 -29.74 -20.77 -19.11
CA MET A 1 -29.75 -20.19 -17.75
C MET A 1 -28.60 -20.68 -16.86
N THR A 2 -27.87 -21.74 -17.24
CA THR A 2 -26.76 -22.36 -16.47
C THR A 2 -25.37 -21.76 -16.73
N MET A 3 -25.12 -21.15 -17.89
CA MET A 3 -23.80 -20.59 -18.22
C MET A 3 -23.53 -19.26 -17.49
N PHE A 4 -24.54 -18.39 -17.40
CA PHE A 4 -24.42 -17.08 -16.75
C PHE A 4 -24.18 -17.20 -15.23
N THR A 5 -24.87 -18.14 -14.57
CA THR A 5 -24.69 -18.41 -13.13
C THR A 5 -23.30 -18.98 -12.82
N TYR A 6 -22.76 -19.83 -13.69
CA TYR A 6 -21.41 -20.38 -13.55
C TYR A 6 -20.33 -19.31 -13.71
N THR A 7 -20.46 -18.42 -14.69
CA THR A 7 -19.50 -17.31 -14.89
C THR A 7 -19.49 -16.35 -13.70
N VAL A 8 -20.66 -15.99 -13.16
CA VAL A 8 -20.75 -15.12 -11.98
C VAL A 8 -20.09 -15.76 -10.75
N PHE A 9 -20.29 -17.07 -10.55
CA PHE A 9 -19.66 -17.81 -9.46
C PHE A 9 -18.12 -17.82 -9.57
N LEU A 10 -17.57 -18.08 -10.77
CA LEU A 10 -16.13 -18.06 -11.01
C LEU A 10 -15.50 -16.68 -10.76
N ILE A 11 -16.20 -15.61 -11.17
CA ILE A 11 -15.76 -14.23 -10.91
C ILE A 11 -15.76 -13.93 -9.41
N GLN A 12 -16.75 -14.43 -8.67
CA GLN A 12 -16.84 -14.23 -7.23
C GLN A 12 -15.74 -14.98 -6.46
N ASP A 13 -15.41 -16.21 -6.86
CA ASP A 13 -14.33 -16.97 -6.23
C ASP A 13 -12.96 -16.35 -6.53
N SER A 14 -12.73 -15.99 -7.80
CA SER A 14 -11.51 -15.27 -8.23
C SER A 14 -11.34 -13.96 -7.47
N TYR A 15 -12.44 -13.23 -7.23
CA TYR A 15 -12.42 -12.01 -6.44
C TYR A 15 -11.99 -12.25 -5.00
N LYS A 16 -12.54 -13.26 -4.31
CA LYS A 16 -12.16 -13.58 -2.93
C LYS A 16 -10.69 -13.94 -2.83
N ASN A 17 -10.19 -14.77 -3.75
CA ASN A 17 -8.79 -15.14 -3.80
C ASN A 17 -7.90 -13.91 -4.02
N CYS A 18 -8.28 -13.05 -4.97
CA CYS A 18 -7.56 -11.81 -5.26
C CYS A 18 -7.60 -10.80 -4.09
N ALA A 19 -8.76 -10.64 -3.43
CA ALA A 19 -8.91 -9.81 -2.24
C ALA A 19 -8.04 -10.30 -1.08
N SER A 20 -7.97 -11.62 -0.87
CA SER A 20 -7.10 -12.22 0.15
C SER A 20 -5.61 -12.00 -0.15
N ALA A 21 -5.22 -12.07 -1.42
CA ALA A 21 -3.86 -11.77 -1.84
C ALA A 21 -3.55 -10.27 -1.71
N LEU A 22 -4.49 -9.38 -2.05
CA LEU A 22 -4.34 -7.94 -1.91
C LEU A 22 -4.16 -7.55 -0.44
N LEU A 23 -4.89 -8.21 0.47
CA LEU A 23 -4.72 -8.05 1.91
C LEU A 23 -3.33 -8.49 2.39
N LYS A 24 -2.69 -9.48 1.76
CA LYS A 24 -1.30 -9.84 2.10
C LYS A 24 -0.30 -8.78 1.67
N GLU A 25 -0.55 -8.10 0.55
CA GLU A 25 0.31 -7.01 0.07
C GLU A 25 0.30 -5.77 0.98
N THR A 26 -0.71 -5.58 1.86
CA THR A 26 -0.70 -4.49 2.84
C THR A 26 0.41 -4.62 3.88
N ARG A 27 0.97 -5.83 4.05
CA ARG A 27 2.16 -6.12 4.87
C ARG A 27 3.35 -6.57 4.01
N GLY A 28 3.28 -6.33 2.71
CA GLY A 28 4.27 -6.74 1.71
C GLY A 28 5.48 -5.81 1.62
N VAL A 29 6.12 -5.80 0.46
CA VAL A 29 7.31 -4.97 0.19
C VAL A 29 6.95 -3.54 -0.20
N TRP A 30 5.78 -3.34 -0.81
CA TRP A 30 5.32 -2.06 -1.38
C TRP A 30 3.96 -1.55 -0.85
N PRO A 31 3.60 -1.74 0.44
CA PRO A 31 2.29 -1.31 0.94
C PRO A 31 2.05 0.20 0.81
N ASP A 32 3.11 1.00 0.87
CA ASP A 32 3.09 2.45 0.70
C ASP A 32 2.70 2.93 -0.71
N LEU A 33 2.93 2.12 -1.73
CA LEU A 33 2.52 2.41 -3.11
C LEU A 33 1.17 1.78 -3.47
N LEU A 34 0.67 0.84 -2.66
CA LEU A 34 -0.49 0.02 -2.98
C LEU A 34 -1.74 0.85 -3.30
N VAL A 35 -2.05 1.85 -2.46
CA VAL A 35 -3.22 2.72 -2.65
C VAL A 35 -3.10 3.57 -3.92
N THR A 36 -1.89 4.07 -4.21
CA THR A 36 -1.62 4.88 -5.40
C THR A 36 -1.79 4.06 -6.68
N VAL A 37 -1.15 2.88 -6.73
CA VAL A 37 -1.26 1.96 -7.87
C VAL A 37 -2.71 1.55 -8.08
N LEU A 38 -3.45 1.25 -7.00
CA LEU A 38 -4.86 0.92 -7.08
C LEU A 38 -5.72 2.06 -7.65
N CYS A 39 -5.48 3.31 -7.24
CA CYS A 39 -6.19 4.47 -7.77
C CYS A 39 -5.91 4.70 -9.27
N ASP A 40 -4.67 4.47 -9.71
CA ASP A 40 -4.29 4.63 -11.11
C ASP A 40 -4.88 3.52 -11.99
N GLU A 41 -4.79 2.27 -11.53
CA GLU A 41 -5.40 1.14 -12.23
C GLU A 41 -6.93 1.22 -12.25
N TRP A 42 -7.57 1.76 -11.20
CA TRP A 42 -9.01 2.01 -11.20
C TRP A 42 -9.46 2.87 -12.39
N LYS A 43 -8.75 3.97 -12.64
CA LYS A 43 -9.02 4.90 -13.75
C LYS A 43 -8.68 4.27 -15.11
N ARG A 44 -7.62 3.47 -15.19
CA ARG A 44 -7.23 2.77 -16.43
C ARG A 44 -8.27 1.71 -16.81
N CYS A 45 -8.70 0.89 -15.85
CA CYS A 45 -9.67 -0.16 -16.06
C CYS A 45 -11.05 0.41 -16.44
N LYS A 46 -11.53 1.44 -15.73
CA LYS A 46 -12.81 2.10 -16.03
C LYS A 46 -12.86 2.59 -17.49
N ARG A 47 -11.83 3.32 -17.91
CA ARG A 47 -11.71 3.82 -19.30
C ARG A 47 -11.70 2.68 -20.33
N ALA A 48 -11.04 1.58 -20.04
CA ALA A 48 -10.97 0.43 -20.96
C ALA A 48 -12.34 -0.27 -21.09
N ILE A 49 -13.07 -0.46 -19.99
CA ILE A 49 -14.39 -1.09 -20.00
C ILE A 49 -15.41 -0.17 -20.70
N GLU A 50 -15.41 1.12 -20.40
CA GLU A 50 -16.31 2.08 -21.05
C GLU A 50 -16.02 2.21 -22.56
N ALA A 51 -14.76 2.27 -22.97
CA ALA A 51 -14.38 2.34 -24.39
C ALA A 51 -14.74 1.06 -25.17
N SER A 52 -14.64 -0.11 -24.54
CA SER A 52 -15.03 -1.38 -25.16
C SER A 52 -16.55 -1.56 -25.21
N SER A 53 -17.29 -1.06 -24.22
CA SER A 53 -18.77 -1.08 -24.21
C SER A 53 -19.40 -0.29 -25.36
N LEU A 54 -18.70 0.71 -25.90
CA LEU A 54 -19.12 1.46 -27.11
C LEU A 54 -19.02 0.63 -28.40
N ARG A 55 -18.25 -0.46 -28.41
CA ARG A 55 -18.18 -1.39 -29.56
C ARG A 55 -19.15 -2.54 -29.30
N LYS A 56 -20.12 -2.73 -30.19
CA LYS A 56 -21.30 -3.63 -30.06
C LYS A 56 -21.06 -5.14 -29.81
N GLU A 57 -19.86 -5.60 -29.45
CA GLU A 57 -19.64 -7.01 -29.04
C GLU A 57 -18.60 -7.15 -27.92
N PRO A 58 -19.02 -7.58 -26.71
CA PRO A 58 -18.10 -7.86 -25.60
C PRO A 58 -17.53 -9.29 -25.74
N LYS A 59 -16.67 -9.53 -26.74
CA LYS A 59 -15.98 -10.83 -26.88
C LYS A 59 -14.51 -10.83 -26.45
N CYS A 60 -13.96 -9.69 -26.01
CA CYS A 60 -12.53 -9.56 -25.74
C CYS A 60 -12.21 -8.83 -24.44
N ILE A 61 -12.50 -9.43 -23.27
CA ILE A 61 -11.92 -8.96 -21.99
C ILE A 61 -11.40 -10.12 -21.12
N LEU A 62 -11.85 -11.37 -21.35
CA LEU A 62 -11.53 -12.50 -20.47
C LEU A 62 -10.27 -13.28 -20.89
N LEU A 63 -9.16 -12.60 -21.13
CA LEU A 63 -7.85 -13.26 -21.27
C LEU A 63 -6.80 -12.53 -20.43
N SER A 64 -6.96 -12.62 -19.12
CA SER A 64 -5.82 -12.58 -18.20
C SER A 64 -5.99 -13.67 -17.15
N SER A 65 -6.16 -14.91 -17.61
CA SER A 65 -5.74 -16.07 -16.81
C SER A 65 -4.23 -16.22 -17.01
N GLN A 66 -3.47 -15.24 -16.50
CA GLN A 66 -2.08 -15.52 -16.23
C GLN A 66 -2.12 -16.35 -14.95
N ARG A 67 -2.09 -17.67 -15.15
CA ARG A 67 -1.79 -18.65 -14.10
C ARG A 67 -0.75 -18.00 -13.18
N PHE A 68 -1.10 -17.84 -11.91
CA PHE A 68 -0.09 -17.75 -10.86
C PHE A 68 0.70 -19.05 -10.98
N SER A 69 1.78 -19.04 -11.76
CA SER A 69 2.65 -20.20 -11.96
C SER A 69 3.33 -20.47 -10.63
N SER A 70 2.73 -21.37 -9.86
CA SER A 70 3.39 -22.07 -8.78
C SER A 70 4.31 -23.12 -9.41
N GLU A 71 5.55 -22.72 -9.67
CA GLU A 71 6.79 -23.54 -9.68
C GLU A 71 7.85 -22.83 -10.53
N ASP A 72 8.84 -22.26 -9.86
CA ASP A 72 10.17 -22.87 -9.87
C ASP A 72 10.98 -22.28 -8.70
N GLY A 73 11.58 -23.17 -7.92
CA GLY A 73 12.36 -22.85 -6.73
C GLY A 73 13.63 -22.11 -7.09
N ILE A 74 13.54 -20.78 -7.17
CA ILE A 74 14.44 -19.73 -6.68
C ILE A 74 13.59 -18.46 -6.79
N THR A 75 12.84 -18.12 -5.73
CA THR A 75 12.20 -16.81 -5.65
C THR A 75 13.30 -15.77 -5.73
N SER A 76 13.31 -14.99 -6.82
CA SER A 76 14.02 -13.72 -6.84
C SER A 76 13.38 -12.85 -5.77
N ASP A 77 13.92 -12.89 -4.56
CA ASP A 77 13.54 -12.11 -3.38
C ASP A 77 13.81 -10.60 -3.57
N SER A 78 13.91 -10.11 -4.81
CA SER A 78 14.12 -8.70 -5.11
C SER A 78 12.85 -7.91 -4.82
N SER A 79 13.01 -6.68 -4.28
CA SER A 79 11.87 -5.77 -4.16
C SER A 79 11.22 -5.50 -5.51
N PHE A 80 11.99 -5.43 -6.59
CA PHE A 80 11.49 -5.19 -7.93
C PHE A 80 10.45 -6.24 -8.37
N ALA A 81 10.79 -7.53 -8.28
CA ALA A 81 9.87 -8.61 -8.65
C ALA A 81 8.63 -8.63 -7.76
N ALA A 82 8.76 -8.29 -6.47
CA ALA A 82 7.61 -8.12 -5.58
C ALA A 82 6.70 -6.97 -6.03
N GLY A 83 7.28 -5.87 -6.50
CA GLY A 83 6.54 -4.72 -7.05
C GLY A 83 5.77 -5.07 -8.32
N GLU A 84 6.38 -5.84 -9.23
CA GLU A 84 5.70 -6.34 -10.44
C GLU A 84 4.49 -7.22 -10.07
N ARG A 85 4.66 -8.16 -9.14
CA ARG A 85 3.57 -9.02 -8.67
C ARG A 85 2.45 -8.22 -8.03
N MET A 86 2.77 -7.24 -7.19
CA MET A 86 1.77 -6.35 -6.59
C MET A 86 0.99 -5.58 -7.67
N CYS A 87 1.67 -5.01 -8.66
CA CYS A 87 1.03 -4.28 -9.76
C CYS A 87 0.07 -5.17 -10.56
N GLU A 88 0.48 -6.38 -10.93
CA GLU A 88 -0.39 -7.32 -11.64
C GLU A 88 -1.58 -7.77 -10.79
N LEU A 89 -1.36 -8.02 -9.50
CA LEU A 89 -2.44 -8.36 -8.58
C LEU A 89 -3.47 -7.24 -8.47
N VAL A 90 -3.02 -5.98 -8.35
CA VAL A 90 -3.91 -4.81 -8.29
C VAL A 90 -4.72 -4.67 -9.58
N LYS A 91 -4.10 -4.86 -10.76
CA LYS A 91 -4.81 -4.85 -12.04
C LYS A 91 -5.93 -5.88 -12.08
N VAL A 92 -5.62 -7.13 -11.70
CA VAL A 92 -6.61 -8.22 -11.67
C VAL A 92 -7.72 -7.91 -10.66
N PHE A 93 -7.37 -7.42 -9.48
CA PHE A 93 -8.34 -7.06 -8.44
C PHE A 93 -9.32 -5.99 -8.93
N VAL A 94 -8.80 -4.89 -9.48
CA VAL A 94 -9.60 -3.77 -10.00
C VAL A 94 -10.52 -4.25 -11.13
N LEU A 95 -9.99 -5.05 -12.07
CA LEU A 95 -10.78 -5.61 -13.17
C LEU A 95 -11.93 -6.48 -12.64
N LEU A 96 -11.65 -7.42 -11.74
CA LEU A 96 -12.68 -8.28 -11.14
C LEU A 96 -13.72 -7.45 -10.39
N HIS A 97 -13.29 -6.44 -9.63
CA HIS A 97 -14.19 -5.57 -8.89
C HIS A 97 -15.11 -4.77 -9.83
N GLN A 98 -14.57 -4.20 -10.91
CA GLN A 98 -15.38 -3.45 -11.88
C GLN A 98 -16.30 -4.38 -12.67
N LEU A 99 -15.85 -5.57 -13.07
CA LEU A 99 -16.71 -6.58 -13.72
C LEU A 99 -17.88 -7.02 -12.83
N GLN A 100 -17.70 -7.11 -11.52
CA GLN A 100 -18.80 -7.38 -10.59
C GLN A 100 -19.81 -6.22 -10.56
N ILE A 101 -19.35 -4.97 -10.49
CA ILE A 101 -20.22 -3.78 -10.58
C ILE A 101 -21.00 -3.78 -11.90
N PHE A 102 -20.31 -4.06 -13.02
CA PHE A 102 -20.90 -4.12 -14.35
C PHE A 102 -21.96 -5.22 -14.47
N SER A 103 -21.67 -6.42 -13.94
CA SER A 103 -22.60 -7.56 -13.95
C SER A 103 -23.88 -7.28 -13.14
N LEU A 104 -23.81 -6.36 -12.17
CA LEU A 104 -24.96 -5.89 -11.40
C LEU A 104 -25.71 -4.72 -12.08
N GLY A 105 -25.30 -4.30 -13.29
CA GLY A 105 -25.92 -3.19 -14.01
C GLY A 105 -25.69 -1.81 -13.37
N ARG A 106 -24.70 -1.69 -12.49
CA ARG A 106 -24.40 -0.44 -11.77
C ARG A 106 -23.44 0.45 -12.57
N THR A 107 -23.48 1.75 -12.29
CA THR A 107 -22.54 2.72 -12.84
C THR A 107 -21.17 2.59 -12.18
N PHE A 108 -20.10 2.73 -12.96
CA PHE A 108 -18.74 2.66 -12.44
C PHE A 108 -18.38 3.92 -11.63
N PRO A 109 -18.02 3.81 -10.35
CA PRO A 109 -17.66 4.99 -9.58
C PRO A 109 -16.34 5.57 -10.11
N GLU A 110 -16.23 6.90 -10.09
CA GLU A 110 -15.05 7.60 -10.61
C GLU A 110 -13.77 7.32 -9.81
N LYS A 111 -13.94 7.08 -8.51
CA LYS A 111 -12.85 6.77 -7.58
C LYS A 111 -13.13 5.43 -6.90
N PRO A 112 -12.09 4.65 -6.56
CA PRO A 112 -12.26 3.46 -5.75
C PRO A 112 -12.84 3.85 -4.37
N PRO A 113 -13.77 3.07 -3.80
CA PRO A 113 -14.27 3.29 -2.44
C PRO A 113 -13.17 2.98 -1.42
N ILE A 114 -12.32 3.96 -1.14
CA ILE A 114 -11.30 3.91 -0.08
C ILE A 114 -11.68 4.86 1.04
N ASN A 115 -11.42 4.48 2.30
CA ASN A 115 -11.57 5.40 3.43
C ASN A 115 -10.64 6.60 3.24
N PRO A 116 -10.95 7.83 3.70
CA PRO A 116 -10.01 8.97 3.66
C PRO A 116 -8.77 8.71 4.54
N PRO A 117 -7.66 9.45 4.39
CA PRO A 117 -6.51 9.38 5.32
C PRO A 117 -6.98 9.59 6.76
N ALA A 118 -6.38 8.88 7.71
CA ALA A 118 -6.72 9.07 9.12
C ALA A 118 -6.19 10.42 9.62
N ASP A 119 -6.97 11.11 10.48
CA ASP A 119 -6.56 12.36 11.13
C ASP A 119 -5.57 12.12 12.30
N VAL A 120 -5.10 10.89 12.49
CA VAL A 120 -4.30 10.47 13.65
C VAL A 120 -2.87 10.97 13.51
N PHE A 121 -2.65 12.20 13.94
CA PHE A 121 -1.32 12.77 14.17
C PHE A 121 -0.92 12.74 15.65
N GLU A 122 -1.87 12.53 16.56
CA GLU A 122 -1.63 12.63 18.00
C GLU A 122 -0.65 11.53 18.49
N ASN A 123 0.48 11.98 19.04
CA ASN A 123 1.53 11.14 19.64
C ASN A 123 2.31 10.25 18.64
N SER A 124 2.32 10.60 17.36
CA SER A 124 3.17 9.89 16.38
C SER A 124 4.63 10.33 16.47
N ARG A 125 5.56 9.41 16.19
CA ARG A 125 7.00 9.72 16.14
C ARG A 125 7.33 10.76 15.06
N ALA A 126 6.56 10.78 13.97
CA ALA A 126 6.65 11.83 12.95
C ALA A 126 6.32 13.22 13.51
N GLN A 127 5.30 13.34 14.37
CA GLN A 127 4.97 14.60 15.05
C GLN A 127 6.06 15.02 16.03
N SER A 128 6.55 14.09 16.86
CA SER A 128 7.67 14.34 17.80
C SER A 128 8.93 14.83 17.07
N ALA A 129 9.18 14.27 15.88
CA ALA A 129 10.30 14.65 15.03
C ALA A 129 10.11 16.00 14.30
N GLY A 130 8.90 16.56 14.31
CA GLY A 130 8.56 17.84 13.68
C GLY A 130 8.39 17.75 12.16
N LEU A 131 7.97 16.60 11.63
CA LEU A 131 7.74 16.43 10.19
C LEU A 131 6.45 17.11 9.73
N ASP A 132 6.50 17.63 8.49
CA ASP A 132 5.32 18.06 7.76
C ASP A 132 4.66 16.89 7.00
N ALA A 133 3.52 17.17 6.35
CA ALA A 133 2.80 16.19 5.54
C ALA A 133 3.58 15.66 4.32
N ALA A 134 4.68 16.33 3.93
CA ALA A 134 5.49 15.94 2.78
C ALA A 134 6.56 14.89 3.12
N GLY A 135 6.78 14.61 4.40
CA GLY A 135 7.76 13.64 4.85
C GLY A 135 9.19 14.20 4.97
N PRO A 136 10.16 13.35 5.36
CA PRO A 136 11.53 13.77 5.58
C PRO A 136 12.24 14.11 4.26
N LYS A 137 12.97 15.23 4.24
CA LYS A 137 13.75 15.69 3.08
C LYS A 137 15.23 15.78 3.41
N LEU A 138 16.08 15.49 2.44
CA LEU A 138 17.52 15.61 2.63
C LEU A 138 17.90 17.07 2.92
N GLY A 139 18.77 17.26 3.91
CA GLY A 139 19.27 18.58 4.32
C GLY A 139 18.34 19.37 5.23
N THR A 140 17.15 18.87 5.58
CA THR A 140 16.26 19.57 6.53
C THR A 140 16.58 19.18 7.97
N GLU A 141 16.26 20.08 8.90
CA GLU A 141 16.36 19.81 10.34
C GLU A 141 15.26 18.85 10.80
N LEU A 142 15.58 18.05 11.81
CA LEU A 142 14.73 17.04 12.42
C LEU A 142 14.96 17.03 13.93
N ARG A 143 13.92 16.89 14.75
CA ARG A 143 14.07 16.66 16.18
C ARG A 143 14.44 15.20 16.45
N LEU A 144 15.45 14.99 17.28
CA LEU A 144 16.06 13.68 17.55
C LEU A 144 15.58 13.04 18.86
N VAL A 145 14.40 13.43 19.36
CA VAL A 145 13.88 13.03 20.68
C VAL A 145 13.84 11.51 20.85
N ASP A 146 13.36 10.79 19.83
CA ASP A 146 13.23 9.32 19.84
C ASP A 146 14.35 8.62 19.06
N ALA A 147 15.39 9.35 18.63
CA ALA A 147 16.43 8.81 17.76
C ALA A 147 17.46 7.99 18.55
N VAL A 148 17.95 6.91 17.93
CA VAL A 148 18.96 6.02 18.54
C VAL A 148 20.32 6.27 17.89
N PRO A 149 21.38 6.65 18.63
CA PRO A 149 22.71 6.82 18.07
C PRO A 149 23.25 5.53 17.46
N CYS A 150 23.77 5.62 16.24
CA CYS A 150 24.31 4.50 15.49
C CYS A 150 25.53 4.92 14.66
N ARG A 151 26.24 3.91 14.16
CA ARG A 151 27.39 4.04 13.28
C ARG A 151 27.14 3.24 12.01
N ILE A 152 27.55 3.79 10.88
CA ILE A 152 27.44 3.15 9.58
C ILE A 152 28.71 3.39 8.77
N VAL A 153 29.10 2.39 7.98
CA VAL A 153 30.27 2.44 7.10
C VAL A 153 29.77 2.34 5.67
N PHE A 154 29.84 3.44 4.92
CA PHE A 154 29.52 3.46 3.49
C PHE A 154 30.72 3.06 2.63
N GLU A 155 31.91 3.45 3.07
CA GLU A 155 33.18 3.21 2.40
C GLU A 155 34.17 2.60 3.38
N ARG A 156 35.03 1.70 2.90
CA ARG A 156 36.02 1.02 3.75
C ARG A 156 36.89 2.07 4.47
N GLY A 157 36.77 2.12 5.80
CA GLY A 157 37.55 3.02 6.66
C GLY A 157 36.90 4.37 7.00
N LYS A 158 35.69 4.68 6.49
CA LYS A 158 34.93 5.87 6.89
C LYS A 158 33.69 5.46 7.67
N GLU A 159 33.86 5.37 8.98
CA GLU A 159 32.76 5.18 9.90
C GLU A 159 32.14 6.54 10.25
N CYS A 160 30.85 6.68 9.98
CA CYS A 160 30.10 7.90 10.24
C CYS A 160 29.12 7.67 11.39
N HIS A 161 29.01 8.67 12.27
CA HIS A 161 28.06 8.67 13.38
C HIS A 161 26.77 9.37 12.97
N PHE A 162 25.63 8.74 13.23
CA PHE A 162 24.31 9.29 12.95
C PHE A 162 23.35 8.96 14.10
N SER A 163 22.25 9.69 14.16
CA SER A 163 21.07 9.32 14.93
C SER A 163 20.07 8.64 13.98
N PHE A 164 19.69 7.42 14.32
CA PHE A 164 18.75 6.60 13.58
C PHE A 164 17.32 6.87 14.02
N LEU A 165 16.41 7.01 13.06
CA LEU A 165 14.99 7.15 13.33
C LEU A 165 14.17 6.44 12.26
N ALA A 166 13.17 5.66 12.66
CA ALA A 166 12.11 5.15 11.78
C ALA A 166 10.82 5.92 12.08
N ILE A 167 10.10 6.34 11.05
CA ILE A 167 8.89 7.15 11.16
C ILE A 167 7.89 6.76 10.08
N SER A 168 6.60 6.73 10.41
CA SER A 168 5.50 6.60 9.46
C SER A 168 4.57 7.80 9.50
N LEU A 169 3.98 8.11 8.34
CA LEU A 169 2.98 9.15 8.17
C LEU A 169 1.92 8.67 7.18
N GLY A 170 0.74 8.34 7.69
CA GLY A 170 -0.32 7.74 6.90
C GLY A 170 0.12 6.40 6.28
N THR A 171 0.02 6.29 4.95
CA THR A 171 0.48 5.10 4.22
C THR A 171 1.97 5.12 3.90
N SER A 172 2.69 6.21 4.21
CA SER A 172 4.11 6.37 3.91
C SER A 172 4.96 6.18 5.16
N GLY A 173 6.22 5.83 4.96
CA GLY A 173 7.14 5.57 6.06
C GLY A 173 8.57 5.55 5.60
N TRP A 174 9.46 5.98 6.48
CA TRP A 174 10.87 6.20 6.20
C TRP A 174 11.76 5.71 7.32
N VAL A 175 12.94 5.25 6.92
CA VAL A 175 14.12 5.13 7.77
C VAL A 175 15.02 6.33 7.49
N VAL A 176 15.43 7.03 8.54
CA VAL A 176 16.16 8.28 8.50
C VAL A 176 17.47 8.14 9.26
N LEU A 177 18.55 8.67 8.69
CA LEU A 177 19.82 8.88 9.37
C LEU A 177 20.10 10.39 9.39
N ALA A 178 20.15 10.94 10.59
CA ALA A 178 20.39 12.35 10.82
C ALA A 178 21.74 12.57 11.50
N GLU A 179 22.44 13.64 11.13
CA GLU A 179 23.66 14.07 11.80
C GLU A 179 23.31 15.09 12.89
N GLU A 180 23.80 14.89 14.12
CA GLU A 180 23.50 15.77 15.24
C GLU A 180 24.08 17.18 15.04
N LEU A 181 23.33 18.21 15.41
CA LEU A 181 23.78 19.60 15.37
C LEU A 181 24.30 20.00 16.76
N PRO A 182 25.62 20.22 16.95
CA PRO A 182 26.19 20.50 18.27
C PRO A 182 25.65 21.75 18.96
N LEU A 183 25.14 22.71 18.18
CA LEU A 183 24.69 24.02 18.67
C LEU A 183 23.18 24.09 18.92
N LYS A 184 22.43 23.03 18.60
CA LYS A 184 20.96 23.04 18.63
C LYS A 184 20.43 21.67 19.03
N GLU A 185 20.84 21.14 20.17
CA GLU A 185 20.22 19.94 20.72
C GLU A 185 18.75 20.23 21.11
N PRO A 186 17.79 19.31 20.86
CA PRO A 186 17.95 17.96 20.31
C PRO A 186 17.62 17.91 18.80
N TYR A 187 18.27 18.71 17.95
CA TYR A 187 18.05 18.71 16.49
C TYR A 187 19.22 18.08 15.73
N GLY A 188 18.93 17.52 14.57
CA GLY A 188 19.91 17.04 13.60
C GLY A 188 19.50 17.34 12.16
N VAL A 189 20.43 17.15 11.22
CA VAL A 189 20.20 17.33 9.78
C VAL A 189 20.05 15.99 9.11
N ILE A 190 18.98 15.81 8.35
CA ILE A 190 18.73 14.58 7.60
C ILE A 190 19.78 14.43 6.50
N ARG A 191 20.58 13.37 6.56
CA ARG A 191 21.59 13.04 5.53
C ARG A 191 21.15 11.93 4.61
N MET A 192 20.32 11.01 5.11
CA MET A 192 19.80 9.91 4.31
C MET A 192 18.36 9.59 4.70
N VAL A 193 17.61 9.18 3.68
CA VAL A 193 16.21 8.76 3.78
C VAL A 193 16.03 7.53 2.91
N ALA A 194 15.39 6.50 3.44
CA ALA A 194 15.04 5.29 2.73
C ALA A 194 13.57 4.91 3.02
N PRO A 195 12.88 4.20 2.10
CA PRO A 195 11.55 3.67 2.39
C PRO A 195 11.59 2.68 3.57
N LEU A 196 10.63 2.82 4.49
CA LEU A 196 10.45 1.89 5.60
C LEU A 196 9.87 0.55 5.14
N ALA A 197 8.92 0.62 4.22
CA ALA A 197 8.27 -0.53 3.60
C ALA A 197 9.30 -1.43 2.90
N GLY A 198 9.26 -2.73 3.19
CA GLY A 198 10.18 -3.70 2.61
C GLY A 198 11.61 -3.68 3.20
N SER A 199 11.81 -2.99 4.33
CA SER A 199 13.14 -2.89 4.98
C SER A 199 13.61 -4.15 5.70
N ASN A 200 12.68 -5.04 6.08
CA ASN A 200 12.96 -6.37 6.64
C ASN A 200 14.08 -6.36 7.70
N PRO A 201 13.88 -5.66 8.84
CA PRO A 201 14.92 -5.45 9.83
C PRO A 201 15.31 -6.75 10.54
N LYS A 202 16.62 -7.00 10.69
CA LYS A 202 17.14 -8.22 11.31
C LYS A 202 18.41 -7.95 12.11
N HIS A 203 18.54 -8.59 13.27
CA HIS A 203 19.82 -8.63 13.98
C HIS A 203 20.88 -9.40 13.18
N ASP A 204 22.14 -9.00 13.33
CA ASP A 204 23.27 -9.82 12.91
C ASP A 204 23.44 -11.00 13.90
N TYR A 205 23.65 -12.20 13.35
CA TYR A 205 23.76 -13.44 14.12
C TYR A 205 25.10 -13.56 14.86
N LYS A 206 26.14 -12.83 14.43
CA LYS A 206 27.47 -12.76 15.07
C LYS A 206 27.61 -11.53 15.95
N HIS A 207 26.92 -10.44 15.61
CA HIS A 207 27.07 -9.15 16.27
C HIS A 207 25.73 -8.63 16.80
N SER A 208 25.42 -8.88 18.08
CA SER A 208 24.13 -8.50 18.68
C SER A 208 23.80 -7.00 18.65
N ARG A 209 24.82 -6.16 18.44
CA ARG A 209 24.69 -4.69 18.32
C ARG A 209 24.45 -4.21 16.89
N TRP A 210 24.35 -5.11 15.92
CA TRP A 210 24.22 -4.76 14.51
C TRP A 210 22.82 -5.07 14.01
N LEU A 211 22.25 -4.11 13.28
CA LEU A 211 20.96 -4.22 12.60
C LEU A 211 21.17 -4.16 11.09
N HIS A 212 20.66 -5.15 10.39
CA HIS A 212 20.60 -5.17 8.94
C HIS A 212 19.24 -4.68 8.45
N LEU A 213 19.27 -3.76 7.49
CA LEU A 213 18.11 -3.28 6.75
C LEU A 213 18.31 -3.50 5.26
N ARG A 214 17.26 -3.94 4.58
CA ARG A 214 17.16 -3.92 3.12
C ARG A 214 16.64 -2.55 2.68
N ILE A 215 17.27 -1.94 1.68
CA ILE A 215 16.86 -0.62 1.19
C ILE A 215 16.39 -0.78 -0.25
N ARG A 216 15.07 -0.82 -0.45
CA ARG A 216 14.51 -0.85 -1.80
C ARG A 216 14.53 0.53 -2.45
N PRO A 217 14.44 0.62 -3.79
CA PRO A 217 14.19 1.89 -4.48
C PRO A 217 12.90 2.55 -4.00
N SER A 218 12.89 3.88 -3.97
CA SER A 218 11.71 4.66 -3.55
C SER A 218 10.57 4.64 -4.56
N THR A 219 10.85 4.34 -5.84
CA THR A 219 9.86 4.33 -6.92
C THR A 219 9.81 3.00 -7.64
N LEU A 220 8.63 2.66 -8.15
CA LEU A 220 8.45 1.58 -9.12
C LEU A 220 8.50 2.18 -10.53
N PRO A 221 9.35 1.66 -11.44
CA PRO A 221 9.51 2.23 -12.78
C PRO A 221 8.24 2.13 -13.66
N PHE A 222 7.26 1.32 -13.26
CA PHE A 222 6.00 1.14 -13.99
C PHE A 222 4.90 2.13 -13.58
N VAL A 223 5.12 2.94 -12.54
CA VAL A 223 4.14 3.88 -12.01
C VAL A 223 4.19 5.24 -12.70
N GLU A 224 5.26 5.57 -13.44
CA GLU A 224 5.35 6.80 -14.25
C GLU A 224 4.96 6.59 -15.73
N PRO A 225 3.79 7.08 -16.19
CA PRO A 225 3.36 6.95 -17.57
C PRO A 225 3.86 8.05 -18.53
N ALA A 226 4.70 9.00 -18.08
CA ALA A 226 4.89 10.26 -18.81
C ALA A 226 5.81 10.20 -20.07
N LYS A 227 6.39 9.06 -20.44
CA LYS A 227 7.30 8.99 -21.62
C LYS A 227 7.17 7.70 -22.44
N TYR A 228 5.97 7.15 -22.59
CA TYR A 228 5.75 6.09 -23.58
C TYR A 228 5.55 6.68 -24.98
N GLY A 229 6.63 7.28 -25.51
CA GLY A 229 6.82 7.48 -26.93
C GLY A 229 7.66 6.34 -27.48
N ALA A 230 7.10 5.61 -28.45
CA ALA A 230 7.75 4.76 -29.46
C ALA A 230 8.96 3.88 -29.05
N TYR A 231 8.76 2.56 -29.11
CA TYR A 231 9.79 1.55 -29.42
C TYR A 231 11.23 1.83 -28.94
N GLY A 232 11.51 1.42 -27.71
CA GLY A 232 12.87 1.19 -27.25
C GLY A 232 12.82 0.35 -26.00
N LYS A 233 13.44 -0.83 -26.02
CA LYS A 233 13.83 -1.55 -24.80
C LYS A 233 14.63 -0.57 -23.96
N LEU A 234 13.98 0.13 -23.04
CA LEU A 234 14.67 0.84 -21.98
C LEU A 234 15.42 -0.26 -21.25
N LYS A 235 16.76 -0.20 -21.28
CA LYS A 235 17.59 -1.10 -20.47
C LYS A 235 17.10 -0.93 -19.04
N THR A 236 16.29 -1.87 -18.55
CA THR A 236 15.89 -1.97 -17.16
C THR A 236 17.20 -2.15 -16.42
N LYS A 237 17.80 -1.06 -15.94
CA LYS A 237 18.87 -1.17 -14.95
C LYS A 237 18.25 -1.99 -13.84
N THR A 238 18.77 -3.19 -13.63
CA THR A 238 18.28 -4.10 -12.61
C THR A 238 18.29 -3.33 -11.31
N LEU A 239 17.11 -2.92 -10.82
CA LEU A 239 17.00 -2.19 -9.57
C LEU A 239 17.30 -3.20 -8.47
N VAL A 240 18.51 -3.11 -7.93
CA VAL A 240 18.97 -3.98 -6.84
C VAL A 240 18.69 -3.29 -5.51
N ASP A 241 18.23 -4.07 -4.55
CA ASP A 241 18.07 -3.59 -3.18
C ASP A 241 19.42 -3.24 -2.57
N GLY A 242 19.51 -2.04 -2.00
CA GLY A 242 20.60 -1.65 -1.11
C GLY A 242 20.54 -2.42 0.19
N ARG A 243 21.64 -2.35 0.96
CA ARG A 243 21.74 -2.93 2.31
C ARG A 243 22.39 -1.92 3.22
N TRP A 244 21.77 -1.66 4.36
CA TRP A 244 22.38 -0.90 5.45
C TRP A 244 22.69 -1.86 6.59
N THR A 245 23.90 -1.74 7.16
CA THR A 245 24.27 -2.38 8.40
C THR A 245 24.60 -1.27 9.39
N LEU A 246 23.79 -1.16 10.44
CA LEU A 246 23.91 -0.15 11.47
C LEU A 246 24.49 -0.79 12.72
N ALA A 247 25.53 -0.20 13.27
CA ALA A 247 26.13 -0.61 14.54
C ALA A 247 25.68 0.33 15.66
N PHE A 248 25.14 -0.24 16.73
CA PHE A 248 24.67 0.49 17.91
C PHE A 248 25.67 0.36 19.06
N ARG A 249 25.52 1.22 20.07
CA ARG A 249 26.38 1.24 21.27
C ARG A 249 26.36 -0.11 22.00
N ASP A 250 25.16 -0.65 22.18
CA ASP A 250 24.85 -1.85 22.95
C ASP A 250 23.68 -2.61 22.31
N GLU A 251 23.41 -3.80 22.84
CA GLU A 251 22.35 -4.69 22.37
C GLU A 251 20.96 -4.10 22.60
N GLU A 252 20.75 -3.44 23.74
CA GLU A 252 19.48 -2.78 24.08
C GLU A 252 19.13 -1.70 23.05
N SER A 253 20.09 -0.83 22.69
CA SER A 253 19.94 0.18 21.65
C SER A 253 19.59 -0.44 20.28
N CYS A 254 20.21 -1.57 19.94
CA CYS A 254 19.91 -2.30 18.71
C CYS A 254 18.49 -2.88 18.72
N THR A 255 18.05 -3.42 19.87
CA THR A 255 16.69 -3.93 20.07
C THR A 255 15.67 -2.80 20.01
N THR A 256 15.94 -1.64 20.62
CA THR A 256 15.08 -0.46 20.52
C THR A 256 14.95 0.01 19.07
N ALA A 257 16.03 0.07 18.30
CA ALA A 257 15.98 0.40 16.88
C ALA A 257 15.19 -0.63 16.04
N LEU A 258 15.34 -1.92 16.33
CA LEU A 258 14.55 -2.98 15.69
C LEU A 258 13.04 -2.81 15.98
N SER A 259 12.67 -2.66 17.25
CA SER A 259 11.27 -2.45 17.67
C SER A 259 10.68 -1.20 17.03
N MET A 260 11.45 -0.11 16.99
CA MET A 260 11.06 1.13 16.33
C MET A 260 10.67 0.93 14.86
N VAL A 261 11.49 0.19 14.10
CA VAL A 261 11.19 -0.13 12.68
C VAL A 261 9.93 -0.99 12.57
N LEU A 262 9.79 -2.02 13.40
CA LEU A 262 8.65 -2.93 13.35
C LEU A 262 7.33 -2.24 13.73
N GLU A 263 7.34 -1.39 14.74
CA GLU A 263 6.20 -0.56 15.15
C GLU A 263 5.71 0.31 14.00
N GLU A 264 6.62 1.04 13.35
CA GLU A 264 6.27 1.96 12.27
C GLU A 264 5.82 1.20 11.00
N ILE A 265 6.41 0.03 10.71
CA ILE A 265 5.93 -0.85 9.63
C ILE A 265 4.49 -1.29 9.90
N ASN A 266 4.18 -1.64 11.15
CA ASN A 266 2.84 -2.04 11.54
C ASN A 266 1.84 -0.88 11.42
N LEU A 267 2.21 0.32 11.89
CA LEU A 267 1.37 1.51 11.76
C LEU A 267 1.07 1.83 10.29
N GLN A 268 2.11 1.87 9.45
CA GLN A 268 1.99 2.07 8.01
C GLN A 268 1.08 1.02 7.37
N SER A 269 1.31 -0.26 7.66
CA SER A 269 0.56 -1.38 7.07
C SER A 269 -0.91 -1.36 7.49
N ASN A 270 -1.18 -1.05 8.76
CA ASN A 270 -2.53 -0.94 9.30
C ASN A 270 -3.30 0.22 8.67
N GLU A 271 -2.65 1.36 8.41
CA GLU A 271 -3.30 2.47 7.71
C GLU A 271 -3.63 2.10 6.26
N VAL A 272 -2.73 1.39 5.55
CA VAL A 272 -3.01 0.88 4.20
C VAL A 272 -4.20 -0.08 4.21
N GLU A 273 -4.22 -1.03 5.15
CA GLU A 273 -5.33 -1.98 5.31
C GLU A 273 -6.65 -1.25 5.61
N ARG A 274 -6.64 -0.28 6.53
CA ARG A 274 -7.81 0.54 6.87
C ARG A 274 -8.33 1.32 5.65
N ARG A 275 -7.44 1.89 4.83
CA ARG A 275 -7.79 2.61 3.59
C ARG A 275 -8.49 1.68 2.60
N LEU A 276 -8.02 0.45 2.45
CA LEU A 276 -8.53 -0.54 1.49
C LEU A 276 -9.76 -1.32 1.97
N LYS A 277 -10.06 -1.32 3.28
CA LYS A 277 -11.16 -2.07 3.87
C LYS A 277 -12.50 -2.00 3.12
N PRO A 278 -13.00 -0.83 2.67
CA PRO A 278 -14.29 -0.78 1.98
C PRO A 278 -14.30 -1.48 0.61
N LEU A 279 -13.14 -1.65 -0.03
CA LEU A 279 -13.02 -2.46 -1.25
C LEU A 279 -13.12 -3.95 -0.92
N LEU A 280 -12.49 -4.40 0.17
CA LEU A 280 -12.43 -5.82 0.53
C LEU A 280 -13.80 -6.36 0.99
N ASP A 281 -14.65 -5.50 1.55
CA ASP A 281 -15.97 -5.84 2.12
C ASP A 281 -17.13 -5.82 1.10
N LEU A 282 -16.85 -6.06 -0.18
CA LEU A 282 -17.82 -5.94 -1.29
C LEU A 282 -19.10 -6.80 -1.11
N LYS A 283 -19.09 -7.84 -0.28
CA LYS A 283 -20.30 -8.57 0.12
C LYS A 283 -21.37 -7.67 0.75
N SER A 284 -20.98 -6.69 1.57
CA SER A 284 -21.93 -5.78 2.23
C SER A 284 -22.67 -4.87 1.22
N LEU A 285 -22.06 -4.57 0.08
CA LEU A 285 -22.66 -3.76 -0.99
C LEU A 285 -23.72 -4.56 -1.80
N VAL A 286 -23.60 -5.89 -1.82
CA VAL A 286 -24.56 -6.80 -2.44
C VAL A 286 -25.74 -7.07 -1.48
N GLU A 287 -25.47 -7.20 -0.19
CA GLU A 287 -26.49 -7.49 0.84
C GLU A 287 -27.33 -6.26 1.21
N SER A 288 -26.74 -5.06 1.29
CA SER A 288 -27.47 -3.80 1.55
C SER A 288 -28.45 -3.41 0.45
N SER A 289 -28.27 -3.92 -0.77
CA SER A 289 -29.18 -3.64 -1.89
C SER A 289 -30.40 -4.55 -1.88
N ASN A 290 -30.25 -5.79 -1.37
CA ASN A 290 -31.35 -6.74 -1.26
C ASN A 290 -32.34 -6.39 -0.13
N SER A 291 -31.96 -5.55 0.83
CA SER A 291 -32.88 -5.08 1.89
C SER A 291 -33.67 -3.82 1.52
N SER A 292 -33.33 -3.14 0.42
CA SER A 292 -33.97 -1.87 0.01
C SER A 292 -35.22 -2.02 -0.85
N GLN A 293 -35.60 -3.24 -1.26
CA GLN A 293 -36.85 -3.52 -1.95
C GLN A 293 -37.92 -4.07 -0.99
N GLY A 294 -38.42 -3.22 -0.09
CA GLY A 294 -39.73 -3.43 0.54
C GLY A 294 -40.81 -2.74 -0.32
N PRO A 295 -41.98 -3.36 -0.56
CA PRO A 295 -43.02 -2.75 -1.39
C PRO A 295 -43.56 -1.48 -0.74
N PRO A 296 -43.96 -0.46 -1.52
CA PRO A 296 -44.56 0.75 -0.98
C PRO A 296 -45.88 0.39 -0.29
N ARG A 297 -45.98 0.64 1.02
CA ARG A 297 -47.24 0.53 1.74
C ARG A 297 -48.18 1.63 1.24
N THR A 298 -49.16 1.25 0.43
CA THR A 298 -50.33 2.07 0.15
C THR A 298 -51.13 2.25 1.44
N SER A 299 -51.07 3.44 2.03
CA SER A 299 -51.96 3.84 3.13
C SER A 299 -53.31 4.27 2.56
N SER A 300 -54.32 3.40 2.61
CA SER A 300 -55.71 3.78 2.44
C SER A 300 -56.22 4.42 3.74
N PHE A 301 -56.51 5.72 3.69
CA PHE A 301 -57.25 6.39 4.76
C PHE A 301 -58.75 6.11 4.55
N HIS A 302 -59.32 5.22 5.37
CA HIS A 302 -60.77 5.20 5.60
C HIS A 302 -61.05 6.02 6.87
N SER A 303 -61.64 7.20 6.68
CA SER A 303 -62.24 7.99 7.74
C SER A 303 -63.67 7.51 8.00
N THR A 304 -63.90 6.89 9.16
CA THR A 304 -65.26 6.65 9.67
C THR A 304 -65.55 7.71 10.72
N LEU A 305 -66.45 8.65 10.39
CA LEU A 305 -67.08 9.53 11.38
C LEU A 305 -67.91 8.67 12.35
N SER A 306 -67.67 8.82 13.65
CA SER A 306 -68.59 8.38 14.70
C SER A 306 -69.28 9.62 15.27
N ASN A 307 -70.61 9.69 15.09
CA ASN A 307 -71.49 10.66 15.74
C ASN A 307 -72.24 9.96 16.89
N SER A 308 -72.60 10.77 17.90
CA SER A 308 -73.57 10.57 18.99
C SER A 308 -73.17 9.58 20.10
N PHE A 309 -73.25 9.89 21.40
CA PHE A 309 -74.02 10.88 22.17
C PHE A 309 -73.18 11.62 23.21
#